data_AF-A6L9I0-F1
#
_entry.id   AF-A6L9I0-F1
#
_cell.length_a   1.000
_cell.length_b   1.000
_cell.length_c   1.000
_cell.angle_alpha   90.00
_cell.angle_beta   90.00
_cell.angle_gamma   90.00
#
_symmetry.space_group_name_H-M   'P 1'
#
loop_
_entity.id
_entity.type
_entity.pdbx_description
1 polymer ?
#
loop_
_entity_poly.entity_id
_entity_poly.type
_entity_poly.pdbx_seq_one_letter_code
_entity_poly.pdbx_strand_id
1 'polypeptide(L)' 'MEQKILNIINEIRATKELPAIDNINVTDDLRNDLDLTSFDLAELTVKIEDEFDIDIFEDGLVNTIGEIYEKLQ' A
#
# COMPACT_ATOMS: atom_id res chain seq x y z
N MET A 1 0.99 -12.85 -1.38
CA MET A 1 0.53 -11.50 -1.78
C MET A 1 0.77 -10.52 -0.64
N GLU A 2 0.37 -10.83 0.59
CA GLU A 2 0.66 -10.00 1.79
C GLU A 2 2.13 -9.57 1.93
N GLN A 3 3.08 -10.51 1.82
CA GLN A 3 4.53 -10.20 1.90
C GLN A 3 5.01 -9.21 0.83
N LYS A 4 4.44 -9.25 -0.39
CA LYS A 4 4.81 -8.30 -1.46
C LYS A 4 4.29 -6.91 -1.14
N ILE A 5 3.03 -6.80 -0.71
CA ILE A 5 2.44 -5.51 -0.30
C ILE A 5 3.17 -4.93 0.91
N LEU A 6 3.52 -5.76 1.89
CA LEU A 6 4.34 -5.36 3.03
C LEU A 6 5.70 -4.81 2.57
N ASN A 7 6.37 -5.46 1.63
CA ASN A 7 7.62 -4.97 1.08
C ASN A 7 7.45 -3.63 0.37
N ILE A 8 6.43 -3.49 -0.48
CA ILE A 8 6.14 -2.24 -1.20
C ILE A 8 5.90 -1.09 -0.19
N ILE A 9 5.09 -1.34 0.84
CA ILE A 9 4.84 -0.35 1.91
C ILE A 9 6.13 -0.01 2.64
N ASN A 10 6.94 -1.00 2.98
CA ASN A 10 8.23 -0.79 3.64
C ASN A 10 9.23 -0.02 2.77
N GLU A 11 9.21 -0.19 1.44
CA GLU A 11 10.01 0.62 0.52
C GLU A 11 9.58 2.10 0.57
N ILE A 12 8.28 2.36 0.52
CA ILE A 12 7.73 3.73 0.59
C ILE A 12 7.99 4.34 1.98
N ARG A 13 7.95 3.54 3.05
CA ARG A 13 8.33 3.98 4.39
C ARG A 13 9.83 4.29 4.46
N ALA A 14 10.67 3.48 3.82
CA ALA A 14 12.11 3.70 3.79
C ALA A 14 12.49 4.98 3.03
N THR A 15 11.79 5.33 1.94
CA THR A 15 12.01 6.63 1.24
C THR A 15 11.65 7.83 2.11
N LYS A 16 10.78 7.63 3.11
CA LYS A 16 10.41 8.64 4.12
C LYS A 16 11.25 8.59 5.40
N GLU A 17 12.29 7.75 5.45
CA GLU A 17 13.08 7.48 6.67
C GLU A 17 12.22 6.95 7.84
N LEU A 18 11.06 6.35 7.55
CA LEU A 18 10.19 5.73 8.54
C LEU A 18 10.66 4.31 8.87
N PRO A 19 10.43 3.83 10.10
CA PRO A 19 10.72 2.45 10.45
C PRO A 19 9.84 1.51 9.62
N ALA A 20 10.48 0.45 9.13
CA ALA A 20 9.79 -0.67 8.53
C ALA A 20 8.85 -1.33 9.55
N ILE A 21 7.74 -1.84 9.06
CA ILE A 21 6.76 -2.59 9.83
C ILE A 21 6.91 -4.08 9.53
N ASP A 22 6.75 -4.91 10.56
CA ASP A 22 6.84 -6.36 10.44
C ASP A 22 5.56 -6.98 9.87
N ASN A 23 4.40 -6.35 10.10
CA ASN A 23 3.10 -6.85 9.66
C ASN A 23 2.17 -5.70 9.31
N ILE A 24 1.21 -5.99 8.43
CA ILE A 24 0.09 -5.14 8.05
C ILE A 24 -1.21 -5.91 8.28
N ASN A 25 -2.22 -5.23 8.79
CA ASN A 25 -3.55 -5.78 8.98
C ASN A 25 -4.50 -5.20 7.94
N VAL A 26 -5.49 -5.96 7.52
CA VAL A 26 -6.52 -5.51 6.57
C VAL A 26 -7.31 -4.30 7.06
N THR A 27 -7.36 -4.07 8.38
CA THR A 27 -8.02 -2.93 9.01
C THR A 27 -7.12 -1.71 9.14
N ASP A 28 -5.82 -1.83 8.84
CA ASP A 28 -4.89 -0.70 8.94
C ASP A 28 -5.22 0.32 7.84
N ASP A 29 -5.40 1.56 8.26
CA ASP A 29 -5.63 2.68 7.35
C ASP A 29 -4.30 3.18 6.79
N LEU A 30 -4.23 3.30 5.47
CA LEU A 30 -3.03 3.71 4.75
C LEU A 30 -2.56 5.10 5.20
N ARG A 31 -3.47 6.02 5.54
CA ARG A 31 -3.13 7.39 5.91
C ARG A 31 -2.94 7.56 7.41
N ASN A 32 -3.80 6.95 8.21
CA ASN A 32 -3.85 7.14 9.66
C ASN A 32 -2.95 6.17 10.43
N ASP A 33 -2.86 4.90 10.01
CA ASP A 33 -2.02 3.90 10.68
C ASP A 33 -0.63 3.79 10.01
N LEU A 34 -0.58 3.93 8.69
CA LEU A 34 0.67 3.79 7.93
C LEU A 34 1.34 5.13 7.59
N ASP A 35 0.73 6.27 7.97
CA ASP A 35 1.24 7.62 7.72
C ASP A 35 1.55 7.88 6.23
N LEU A 36 0.82 7.23 5.31
CA LEU A 36 0.98 7.44 3.87
C LEU A 36 0.22 8.69 3.42
N THR A 37 0.92 9.59 2.76
CA THR A 37 0.35 10.78 2.14
C THR A 37 -0.24 10.45 0.77
N SER A 38 -1.02 11.36 0.17
CA SER A 38 -1.49 11.19 -1.20
C SER A 38 -0.37 10.97 -2.23
N PHE A 39 0.83 11.45 -1.95
CA PHE A 39 2.01 11.21 -2.79
C PHE A 39 2.49 9.75 -2.66
N ASP A 40 2.54 9.26 -1.43
CA ASP A 40 2.91 7.88 -1.13
C ASP A 40 1.91 6.87 -1.70
N LEU A 41 0.62 7.22 -1.70
CA LEU A 41 -0.43 6.42 -2.33
C LEU A 41 -0.27 6.36 -3.86
N ALA A 42 0.18 7.44 -4.49
CA ALA A 42 0.49 7.44 -5.91
C ALA A 42 1.69 6.54 -6.23
N GLU A 43 2.74 6.58 -5.40
CA GLU A 43 3.89 5.67 -5.53
C GLU A 43 3.48 4.21 -5.27
N LEU A 44 2.62 3.97 -4.28
CA LEU A 44 2.05 2.66 -3.96
C LEU A 44 1.30 2.09 -5.16
N THR A 45 0.46 2.87 -5.84
CA THR A 45 -0.28 2.36 -7.01
C THR A 45 0.65 1.98 -8.14
N VAL A 46 1.66 2.82 -8.44
CA VAL A 46 2.62 2.53 -9.52
C VAL A 46 3.43 1.26 -9.21
N LYS A 47 3.86 1.08 -7.97
CA LYS A 47 4.58 -0.14 -7.55
C LYS A 47 3.69 -1.39 -7.61
N ILE A 48 2.42 -1.27 -7.25
CA ILE A 48 1.48 -2.39 -7.34
C ILE A 48 1.15 -2.71 -8.80
N GLU A 49 0.93 -1.69 -9.64
CA GLU A 49 0.71 -1.84 -11.07
C GLU A 49 1.92 -2.51 -11.76
N ASP A 50 3.16 -2.10 -11.44
CA ASP A 50 4.37 -2.72 -11.99
C ASP A 50 4.54 -4.19 -11.56
N GLU A 51 4.16 -4.52 -10.33
CA GLU A 51 4.37 -5.85 -9.73
C GLU A 51 3.22 -6.84 -10.00
N PHE A 52 1.99 -6.34 -10.19
CA PHE A 52 0.78 -7.15 -10.33
C PHE A 52 0.00 -6.86 -11.63
N ASP A 53 0.34 -5.83 -12.39
CA ASP A 53 -0.41 -5.35 -13.58
C ASP A 53 -1.86 -4.96 -13.22
N ILE A 54 -2.07 -4.44 -12.00
CA ILE A 54 -3.38 -4.05 -11.45
C ILE A 54 -3.32 -2.63 -10.90
N ASP A 55 -4.24 -1.76 -11.36
CA ASP A 55 -4.47 -0.44 -10.77
C ASP A 55 -5.52 -0.53 -9.66
N ILE A 56 -5.06 -0.44 -8.41
CA ILE A 56 -5.93 -0.54 -7.22
C ILE A 56 -6.83 0.68 -7.02
N PHE A 57 -6.52 1.82 -7.66
CA PHE A 57 -7.31 3.06 -7.56
C PHE A 57 -8.21 3.30 -8.78
N GLU A 58 -8.22 2.41 -9.78
CA GLU A 58 -9.04 2.57 -11.00
C GLU A 58 -10.53 2.73 -10.68
N ASP A 59 -11.01 1.96 -9.70
CA ASP A 59 -12.44 1.82 -9.36
C ASP A 59 -12.85 2.68 -8.14
N GLY A 60 -11.91 3.41 -7.53
CA GLY A 60 -12.21 4.27 -6.38
C GLY A 60 -11.03 4.59 -5.46
N LEU A 61 -11.31 5.27 -4.35
CA LEU A 61 -10.32 5.57 -3.32
C LEU A 61 -10.14 4.36 -2.40
N VAL A 62 -8.94 3.80 -2.37
CA VAL A 62 -8.51 2.80 -1.38
C VAL A 62 -8.01 3.52 -0.13
N ASN A 63 -8.52 3.14 1.05
CA ASN A 63 -8.13 3.72 2.32
C ASN A 63 -7.48 2.71 3.26
N THR A 64 -7.80 1.42 3.13
CA THR A 64 -7.29 0.35 3.98
C THR A 64 -6.53 -0.73 3.22
N ILE A 65 -5.68 -1.48 3.92
CA ILE A 65 -4.97 -2.62 3.35
C ILE A 65 -5.93 -3.72 2.85
N GLY A 66 -7.07 -3.91 3.51
CA GLY A 66 -8.09 -4.87 3.09
C GLY A 66 -8.61 -4.59 1.69
N GLU A 67 -8.91 -3.32 1.39
CA GLU A 67 -9.35 -2.90 0.06
C GLU A 67 -8.29 -3.18 -1.02
N ILE A 68 -7.00 -3.01 -0.71
CA ILE A 68 -5.91 -3.38 -1.62
C ILE A 68 -5.97 -4.88 -1.92
N TYR A 69 -6.12 -5.72 -0.91
CA TYR A 69 -6.21 -7.17 -1.13
C TYR A 69 -7.45 -7.58 -1.90
N GLU A 70 -8.60 -6.93 -1.68
CA GLU A 70 -9.82 -7.20 -2.45
C GLU A 70 -9.63 -6.86 -3.94
N LYS A 71 -8.87 -5.81 -4.27
CA LYS A 71 -8.53 -5.47 -5.65
C LYS A 71 -7.50 -6.41 -6.29
N LEU A 72 -6.67 -7.05 -5.47
CA LEU A 72 -5.64 -8.00 -5.92
C LEU A 72 -6.12 -9.46 -5.96
N GLN A 73 -7.35 -9.76 -5.50
CA GLN A 73 -7.97 -11.09 -5.51
C GLN A 73 -8.48 -11.50 -6.89
#